data_AF-A0A836NZE7-F1
#
_entry.id   AF-A0A836NZE7-F1
#
_cell.length_a   1.000
_cell.length_b   1.000
_cell.length_c   1.000
_cell.angle_alpha   90.00
_cell.angle_beta   90.00
_cell.angle_gamma   90.00
#
_symmetry.space_group_name_H-M   'P 1'
#
loop_
_entity.id
_entity.type
_entity.pdbx_description
1 polymer ?
#
loop_
_entity_poly.entity_id
_entity_poly.type
_entity_poly.pdbx_seq_one_letter_code
_entity_poly.pdbx_strand_id
1 'polypeptide(L)' 'VMVAAFARWEGEGLFLQGMVGSASDGRLIHADAHGSADDTEALGRRVAQGLFDKGAAQLLAEL' A
#
# COMPACT_ATOMS: atom_id res chain seq x y z
N VAL A 1 -8.19 -7.77 10.17
CA VAL A 1 -7.53 -7.24 8.95
C VAL A 1 -6.07 -7.68 8.87
N MET A 2 -5.46 -7.69 7.69
CA MET A 2 -4.02 -7.79 7.47
C MET A 2 -3.52 -6.56 6.71
N VAL A 3 -2.33 -6.07 7.08
CA VAL A 3 -1.66 -4.96 6.40
C VAL A 3 -0.20 -5.37 6.17
N ALA A 4 0.29 -5.18 4.94
CA ALA A 4 1.67 -5.46 4.58
C ALA A 4 2.21 -4.40 3.62
N ALA A 5 3.52 -4.19 3.62
CA ALA A 5 4.19 -3.33 2.66
C ALA A 5 5.59 -3.89 2.33
N PHE A 6 6.01 -3.67 1.09
CA PHE A 6 7.33 -4.01 0.58
C PHE A 6 7.90 -2.82 -0.20
N ALA A 7 9.16 -2.46 0.07
CA ALA A 7 9.85 -1.39 -0.63
C ALA A 7 11.17 -1.89 -1.21
N ARG A 8 11.54 -1.36 -2.38
CA ARG A 8 12.79 -1.67 -3.07
C ARG A 8 13.38 -0.41 -3.70
N TRP A 9 14.70 -0.26 -3.58
CA TRP A 9 15.47 0.72 -4.34
C TRP A 9 15.54 0.36 -5.81
N GLU A 10 15.22 1.31 -6.68
CA GLU A 10 15.30 1.18 -8.13
C GLU A 10 16.14 2.34 -8.69
N GLY A 11 17.45 2.11 -8.80
CA GLY A 11 18.40 3.18 -9.09
C GLY A 11 18.41 4.22 -7.96
N GLU A 12 18.15 5.47 -8.29
CA GLU A 12 18.03 6.58 -7.32
C GLU A 12 16.59 6.73 -6.77
N GLY A 13 15.62 5.97 -7.30
CA GLY A 13 14.23 5.98 -6.88
C GLY A 13 13.85 4.85 -5.93
N LEU A 14 12.61 4.88 -5.47
CA LEU A 14 12.01 3.84 -4.64
C LEU A 14 10.72 3.32 -5.29
N PHE A 15 10.59 2.00 -5.35
CA PHE A 15 9.32 1.32 -5.55
C PHE A 15 8.72 0.94 -4.19
N LEU A 16 7.44 1.24 -3.98
CA LEU A 16 6.69 0.84 -2.79
C LEU A 16 5.41 0.12 -3.22
N GLN A 17 5.18 -1.06 -2.66
CA GLN A 17 3.93 -1.81 -2.75
C GLN A 17 3.31 -1.95 -1.37
N GLY A 18 2.01 -1.67 -1.26
CA GLY A 18 1.20 -1.86 -0.07
C GLY A 18 0.06 -2.85 -0.33
N MET A 19 -0.38 -3.53 0.74
CA MET A 19 -1.48 -4.49 0.70
C MET A 19 -2.37 -4.35 1.94
N VAL A 20 -3.68 -4.50 1.73
CA VAL A 20 -4.70 -4.62 2.77
C VAL A 20 -5.58 -5.82 2.45
N GLY A 21 -5.78 -6.71 3.42
CA GLY A 21 -6.56 -7.92 3.20
C GLY A 21 -7.39 -8.34 4.41
N SER A 22 -8.17 -9.41 4.23
CA SER A 22 -8.90 -10.08 5.30
C SER A 22 -8.39 -11.50 5.50
N ALA A 23 -8.04 -11.83 6.74
CA ALA A 23 -7.56 -13.15 7.11
C ALA A 23 -8.69 -14.20 7.20
N SER A 24 -9.95 -13.75 7.27
CA SER A 24 -11.11 -14.64 7.40
C SER A 24 -11.58 -15.20 6.06
N ASP A 25 -11.47 -14.42 4.97
CA ASP A 25 -11.99 -14.79 3.65
C ASP A 25 -10.98 -14.67 2.50
N GLY A 26 -9.75 -14.21 2.78
CA GLY A 26 -8.67 -14.14 1.80
C GLY A 26 -8.77 -12.99 0.81
N ARG A 27 -9.70 -12.03 0.98
CA ARG A 27 -9.72 -10.81 0.17
C ARG A 27 -8.41 -10.04 0.31
N LEU A 28 -7.91 -9.51 -0.80
CA LEU A 28 -6.65 -8.76 -0.85
C LEU A 28 -6.75 -7.60 -1.85
N ILE A 29 -6.43 -6.41 -1.38
CA ILE A 29 -6.27 -5.19 -2.17
C ILE A 29 -4.80 -4.82 -2.13
N HIS A 30 -4.21 -4.49 -3.27
CA HIS A 30 -2.85 -3.98 -3.36
C HIS A 30 -2.81 -2.69 -4.17
N ALA A 31 -1.83 -1.84 -3.85
CA ALA A 31 -1.47 -0.68 -4.65
C ALA A 31 0.05 -0.50 -4.58
N ASP A 32 0.60 0.16 -5.58
CA ASP A 32 2.01 0.43 -5.67
C ASP A 32 2.25 1.78 -6.35
N ALA A 33 3.45 2.32 -6.14
CA ALA A 33 3.92 3.53 -6.79
C ALA A 33 5.45 3.57 -6.78
N HIS A 34 6.00 4.36 -7.71
CA HIS A 34 7.40 4.77 -7.71
C HIS A 34 7.51 6.21 -7.22
N GLY A 35 8.65 6.57 -6.64
CA GLY A 35 8.90 7.93 -6.17
C GLY A 35 10.36 8.21 -5.88
N SER A 36 10.66 9.49 -5.62
CA SER A 36 11.98 9.89 -5.11
C SER A 36 12.21 9.30 -3.72
N ALA A 37 13.44 8.88 -3.47
CA ALA A 37 13.91 8.49 -2.15
C ALA A 37 13.98 9.64 -1.15
N ASP A 38 13.98 10.89 -1.64
CA ASP A 38 13.96 12.07 -0.80
C ASP A 38 12.55 12.43 -0.30
N ASP A 39 11.50 11.80 -0.87
CA ASP A 39 10.09 12.07 -0.54
C ASP A 39 9.31 10.77 -0.29
N THR A 40 9.82 9.97 0.65
CA THR A 40 9.25 8.66 1.02
C THR A 40 7.87 8.76 1.66
N GLU A 41 7.59 9.82 2.42
CA GLU A 41 6.29 10.02 3.06
C GLU A 41 5.20 10.25 2.00
N ALA A 42 5.43 11.13 1.02
CA ALA A 42 4.47 11.35 -0.05
C ALA A 42 4.25 10.07 -0.88
N LEU A 43 5.31 9.29 -1.10
CA LEU A 43 5.19 7.97 -1.74
C LEU A 43 4.28 7.03 -0.95
N GLY A 44 4.46 6.95 0.38
CA GLY A 44 3.58 6.17 1.26
C GLY A 44 2.12 6.62 1.20
N ARG A 45 1.87 7.95 1.23
CA ARG A 45 0.53 8.52 1.10
C ARG A 45 -0.12 8.19 -0.24
N ARG A 46 0.63 8.21 -1.34
CA ARG A 46 0.13 7.82 -2.67
C ARG A 46 -0.29 6.35 -2.71
N VAL A 47 0.54 5.45 -2.18
CA VAL A 47 0.20 4.01 -2.11
C VAL A 47 -1.02 3.79 -1.21
N ALA A 48 -1.07 4.43 -0.05
CA ALA A 48 -2.22 4.37 0.84
C ALA A 48 -3.50 4.86 0.15
N GLN A 49 -3.45 6.01 -0.52
CA GLN A 49 -4.60 6.53 -1.27
C GLN A 49 -5.06 5.53 -2.34
N GLY A 50 -4.14 4.93 -3.11
CA GLY A 50 -4.47 3.89 -4.08
C GLY A 50 -5.12 2.64 -3.46
N LEU A 51 -4.80 2.30 -2.21
CA LEU A 51 -5.50 1.25 -1.46
C LEU A 51 -6.93 1.68 -1.10
N PHE A 52 -7.10 2.91 -0.59
CA PHE A 52 -8.41 3.46 -0.24
C PHE A 52 -9.34 3.57 -1.46
N ASP A 53 -8.83 4.04 -2.60
CA ASP A 53 -9.56 4.15 -3.85
C ASP A 53 -10.06 2.79 -4.36
N LYS A 54 -9.35 1.71 -4.01
CA LYS A 54 -9.71 0.32 -4.33
C LYS A 54 -10.61 -0.35 -3.28
N GLY A 55 -11.00 0.36 -2.22
CA GLY A 55 -11.90 -0.15 -1.19
C GLY A 55 -11.21 -0.74 0.04
N ALA A 56 -10.00 -0.29 0.38
CA ALA A 56 -9.33 -0.73 1.61
C ALA A 56 -10.08 -0.30 2.89
N ALA A 57 -10.88 0.77 2.83
CA ALA A 57 -11.67 1.24 3.97
C ALA A 57 -12.61 0.17 4.51
N GLN A 58 -13.26 -0.60 3.63
CA GLN A 58 -14.17 -1.67 4.01
C GLN A 58 -13.45 -2.79 4.78
N LEU A 59 -12.26 -3.18 4.31
CA LEU A 59 -11.45 -4.22 4.97
C LEU A 59 -10.88 -3.75 6.31
N LEU A 60 -10.53 -2.47 6.43
CA LEU A 60 -10.04 -1.87 7.68
C LEU A 60 -11.15 -1.71 8.72
N ALA A 61 -12.41 -1.54 8.30
CA ALA A 61 -13.55 -1.45 9.21
C ALA A 61 -13.94 -2.81 9.85
N GLU A 62 -13.38 -3.92 9.37
CA GLU A 62 -13.52 -5.25 9.97
C GLU A 62 -12.54 -5.50 11.14
N LEU A 63 -11.86 -4.44 11.63
CA LEU A 63 -10.97 -4.46 12.79
C LEU A 63 -11.70 -4.68 14.12
#